data_AF-A0A3P3FHL1-F1
#
_entry.id   AF-A0A3P3FHL1-F1
#
_cell.length_a   1.000
_cell.length_b   1.000
_cell.length_c   1.000
_cell.angle_alpha   90.00
_cell.angle_beta   90.00
_cell.angle_gamma   90.00
#
_symmetry.space_group_name_H-M   'P 1'
#
loop_
_entity.id
_entity.type
_entity.pdbx_description
1 polymer ?
#
loop_
_entity_poly.entity_id
_entity_poly.type
_entity_poly.pdbx_seq_one_letter_code
_entity_poly.pdbx_strand_id
1 'polypeptide(L)' 'MWRVNWQSVMAFLGCETQWRAVAMAIGEGSRLIWLGIDYASARSVFERRDRVRQRQLFSDIQVMEHAALEAMGELDE' A
#
# COMPACT_ATOMS: atom_id res chain seq x y z
N MET A 1 16.02 -16.32 0.45
CA MET A 1 14.86 -15.39 0.50
C MET A 1 15.21 -13.89 0.33
N TRP A 2 16.36 -13.46 -0.19
CA TRP A 2 16.90 -12.15 0.27
C TRP A 2 17.03 -10.99 -0.73
N ARG A 3 16.64 -11.11 -2.01
CA ARG A 3 16.71 -9.96 -2.95
C ARG A 3 15.39 -9.55 -3.59
N VAL A 4 14.60 -10.52 -4.07
CA VAL A 4 13.29 -10.24 -4.69
C VAL A 4 12.33 -9.66 -3.66
N ASN A 5 12.15 -10.35 -2.52
CA ASN A 5 11.24 -9.88 -1.48
C ASN A 5 11.68 -8.52 -0.89
N TRP A 6 12.99 -8.27 -0.81
CA TRP A 6 13.51 -6.97 -0.35
C TRP A 6 13.16 -5.84 -1.30
N GLN A 7 13.21 -6.06 -2.63
CA GLN A 7 12.79 -5.06 -3.59
C GLN A 7 11.30 -4.72 -3.43
N SER A 8 10.46 -5.73 -3.20
CA SER A 8 9.04 -5.53 -2.97
C SER A 8 8.77 -4.76 -1.68
N VAL A 9 9.43 -5.12 -0.58
CA VAL A 9 9.34 -4.37 0.69
C VAL A 9 9.78 -2.92 0.52
N MET A 10 10.91 -2.67 -0.13
CA MET A 10 11.38 -1.30 -0.36
C MET A 10 10.44 -0.51 -1.27
N ALA A 11 9.82 -1.15 -2.27
CA ALA A 11 8.82 -0.51 -3.11
C ALA A 11 7.55 -0.19 -2.31
N PHE A 12 7.08 -1.10 -1.45
CA PHE A 12 5.96 -0.83 -0.56
C PHE A 12 6.22 0.34 0.38
N LEU A 13 7.40 0.38 1.02
CA LEU A 13 7.81 1.51 1.85
C LEU A 13 7.93 2.81 1.05
N GLY A 14 8.35 2.75 -0.22
CA GLY A 14 8.36 3.90 -1.12
C GLY A 14 6.98 4.51 -1.39
N CYS A 15 5.89 3.80 -1.09
CA CYS A 15 4.52 4.30 -1.20
C CYS A 15 4.04 5.04 0.06
N GLU A 16 4.87 5.23 1.09
CA GLU A 16 4.48 5.76 2.41
C GLU A 16 3.63 7.05 2.34
N THR A 17 3.97 7.97 1.44
CA THR A 17 3.31 9.28 1.31
C THR A 17 2.05 9.23 0.43
N GLN A 18 1.77 8.09 -0.20
CA GLN A 18 0.69 7.91 -1.17
C GLN A 18 -0.53 7.21 -0.57
N TRP A 19 -0.49 6.90 0.73
CA TRP A 19 -1.63 6.37 1.45
C TRP A 19 -2.73 7.40 1.58
N ARG A 20 -3.95 7.00 1.22
CA ARG A 20 -5.14 7.82 1.39
C ARG A 20 -5.78 7.51 2.73
N ALA A 21 -6.24 8.55 3.39
CA ALA A 21 -7.05 8.43 4.58
C ALA A 21 -8.13 9.48 4.60
N VAL A 22 -9.23 9.17 5.29
CA VAL A 22 -10.33 10.10 5.55
C VAL A 22 -10.53 10.23 7.05
N ALA A 23 -10.71 11.47 7.52
CA ALA A 23 -11.12 11.71 8.89
C ALA A 23 -12.64 11.57 8.98
N MET A 24 -13.11 10.64 9.81
CA MET A 24 -14.52 10.46 10.11
C MET A 24 -14.80 10.97 11.52
N ALA A 25 -15.83 11.80 11.66
CA ALA A 25 -16.31 12.23 12.98
C ALA A 25 -16.99 11.05 13.69
N ILE A 26 -16.60 10.79 14.93
CA ILE A 26 -17.19 9.74 15.77
C ILE A 26 -17.48 10.35 17.14
N GLY A 27 -18.76 10.64 17.40
CA GLY A 27 -19.18 11.33 18.62
C GLY A 27 -18.51 12.70 18.76
N GLU A 28 -17.82 12.94 19.87
CA GLU A 28 -17.06 14.17 20.14
C GLU A 28 -15.63 14.14 19.59
N GLY A 29 -15.20 13.05 18.94
CA GLY A 29 -13.85 12.87 18.41
C GLY A 29 -13.81 12.63 16.90
N SER A 30 -12.62 12.29 16.41
CA SER A 30 -12.39 11.84 15.03
C SER A 30 -11.53 10.58 14.99
N ARG A 31 -11.81 9.71 14.03
CA ARG A 31 -10.96 8.57 13.66
C ARG A 31 -10.44 8.79 12.25
N LEU A 32 -9.16 8.48 12.04
CA LEU A 32 -8.60 8.36 10.71
C LEU A 32 -8.88 6.95 10.18
N ILE A 33 -9.51 6.86 9.01
CA ILE A 33 -9.78 5.60 8.31
C ILE A 33 -8.82 5.55 7.12
N TRP A 34 -7.99 4.51 7.05
CA TRP A 34 -7.07 4.30 5.95
C TRP A 34 -7.77 3.57 4.81
N LEU A 35 -7.69 4.10 3.59
CA LEU A 35 -8.39 3.57 2.42
C LEU A 35 -7.49 2.75 1.50
N GLY A 36 -6.17 2.76 1.73
CA GLY A 36 -5.16 2.16 0.85
C GLY A 36 -4.32 3.18 0.08
N ILE A 37 -3.41 2.68 -0.72
CA ILE A 37 -2.45 3.41 -1.56
C ILE A 37 -3.15 3.97 -2.80
N ASP A 38 -2.92 5.25 -3.08
CA ASP A 38 -3.21 5.82 -4.39
C ASP A 38 -2.20 5.31 -5.43
N TYR A 39 -2.57 4.25 -6.14
CA TYR A 39 -1.72 3.65 -7.17
C TYR A 39 -1.38 4.57 -8.34
N ALA A 40 -2.21 5.58 -8.62
CA ALA A 40 -1.91 6.53 -9.68
C ALA A 40 -0.71 7.41 -9.27
N SER A 41 -0.74 7.90 -8.03
CA SER A 41 0.32 8.73 -7.45
C SER A 41 1.58 7.92 -7.11
N ALA A 42 1.43 6.65 -6.70
CA ALA A 42 2.53 5.75 -6.40
C ALA A 42 3.19 5.10 -7.63
N ARG A 43 2.70 5.35 -8.85
CA ARG A 43 3.13 4.66 -10.08
C ARG A 43 4.64 4.66 -10.30
N SER A 44 5.32 5.78 -10.01
CA SER A 44 6.76 5.91 -10.19
C SER A 44 7.58 4.90 -9.35
N VAL A 45 7.02 4.41 -8.25
CA VAL A 45 7.69 3.48 -7.33
C VAL A 45 7.82 2.08 -7.94
N PHE A 46 6.77 1.62 -8.63
CA PHE A 46 6.71 0.26 -9.19
C PHE A 46 6.77 0.19 -10.73
N GLU A 47 6.74 1.32 -11.45
CA GLU A 47 6.86 1.33 -12.91
C GLU A 47 8.23 0.81 -13.37
N ARG A 48 8.23 -0.11 -14.34
CA ARG A 48 9.44 -0.71 -14.91
C ARG A 48 9.26 -0.91 -16.41
N ARG A 49 10.37 -0.94 -17.14
CA ARG A 49 10.38 -1.30 -18.57
C ARG A 49 9.96 -2.76 -18.78
N ASP A 50 10.45 -3.65 -17.91
CA ASP A 50 10.03 -5.05 -17.89
C ASP A 50 8.63 -5.15 -17.27
N ARG A 51 7.64 -5.45 -18.13
CA ARG A 51 6.24 -5.57 -17.73
C ARG A 51 5.96 -6.77 -16.84
N VAL A 52 6.74 -7.86 -16.93
CA VAL A 52 6.57 -9.02 -16.05
C VAL A 52 6.99 -8.63 -14.64
N ARG A 53 8.17 -8.01 -14.49
CA ARG A 53 8.64 -7.51 -13.18
C ARG A 53 7.76 -6.41 -12.62
N GLN A 54 7.25 -5.52 -13.46
CA GLN A 54 6.28 -4.50 -13.02
C GLN A 54 5.02 -5.15 -12.43
N ARG A 55 4.44 -6.13 -13.13
CA ARG A 55 3.24 -6.84 -12.63
C ARG A 55 3.51 -7.59 -11.34
N GLN A 56 4.66 -8.24 -11.22
CA GLN A 56 5.04 -8.92 -9.97
C GLN A 56 5.16 -7.93 -8.82
N LEU A 57 5.89 -6.83 -9.01
CA LEU A 57 6.10 -5.82 -7.98
C LEU A 57 4.78 -5.17 -7.55
N PHE A 58 3.89 -4.89 -8.52
CA PHE A 58 2.57 -4.38 -8.24
C PHE A 58 1.73 -5.38 -7.42
N SER A 59 1.72 -6.65 -7.82
CA SER A 59 1.03 -7.71 -7.06
C SER A 59 1.56 -7.84 -5.63
N ASP A 60 2.88 -7.76 -5.43
CA ASP A 60 3.47 -7.85 -4.10
C ASP A 60 3.05 -6.65 -3.22
N ILE A 61 3.00 -5.43 -3.80
CA ILE A 61 2.50 -4.24 -3.11
C ILE A 61 1.04 -4.42 -2.69
N GLN A 62 0.18 -4.98 -3.54
CA GLN A 62 -1.23 -5.25 -3.19
C GLN A 62 -1.35 -6.22 -2.01
N VAL A 63 -0.51 -7.26 -1.96
CA VAL A 63 -0.49 -8.20 -0.83
C VAL A 63 -0.07 -7.50 0.47
N MET A 64 0.96 -6.66 0.42
CA MET A 64 1.42 -5.90 1.59
C MET A 64 0.41 -4.82 2.02
N GLU A 65 -0.25 -4.15 1.07
CA GLU A 65 -1.35 -3.22 1.36
C GLU A 65 -2.49 -3.92 2.10
N HIS A 66 -2.94 -5.07 1.61
CA HIS A 66 -4.00 -5.84 2.24
C HIS A 66 -3.62 -6.21 3.69
N ALA A 67 -2.43 -6.75 3.89
CA ALA A 67 -1.94 -7.08 5.24
C ALA A 67 -1.81 -5.85 6.14
N ALA A 68 -1.44 -4.69 5.61
CA ALA A 68 -1.38 -3.45 6.36
C ALA A 68 -2.78 -2.93 6.75
N LEU A 69 -3.75 -2.98 5.83
CA LEU A 69 -5.14 -2.61 6.11
C LEU A 69 -5.78 -3.54 7.16
N GLU A 70 -5.51 -4.84 7.07
CA GLU A 70 -5.89 -5.83 8.09
C GLU A 70 -5.27 -5.48 9.45
N ALA A 71 -3.96 -5.22 9.51
CA ALA A 71 -3.27 -4.85 10.73
C ALA A 71 -3.75 -3.52 11.34
N MET A 72 -4.25 -2.60 10.51
CA MET A 72 -4.87 -1.34 10.95
C MET A 72 -6.35 -1.50 11.36
N GLY A 73 -6.94 -2.68 11.16
CA GLY A 73 -8.35 -2.94 11.47
C GLY A 73 -9.31 -2.24 10.52
N GLU A 74 -8.93 -2.11 9.24
CA GLU A 74 -9.74 -1.49 8.18
C GLU A 74 -10.36 -2.52 7.22
N LEU A 75 -10.07 -3.81 7.40
CA LEU A 75 -10.76 -4.91 6.75
C LEU A 75 -11.62 -5.64 7.78
N ASP A 76 -12.87 -5.94 7.43
CA ASP A 76 -13.74 -6.81 8.23
C ASP A 76 -13.27 -8.28 8.08
N GLU A 77 -13.18 -9.03 9.19
CA GLU A 77 -12.83 -10.48 9.20
C GLU A 77 -13.79 -11.35 8.37
#